data_AF-A0A969WZA1-F1
#
_entry.id   AF-A0A969WZA1-F1
#
_cell.length_a   1.000
_cell.length_b   1.000
_cell.length_c   1.000
_cell.angle_alpha   90.00
_cell.angle_beta   90.00
_cell.angle_gamma   90.00
#
_symmetry.space_group_name_H-M   'P 1'
#
loop_
_entity.id
_entity.type
_entity.pdbx_description
1 polymer ?
#
loop_
_entity_poly.entity_id
_entity_poly.type
_entity_poly.pdbx_seq_one_letter_code
_entity_poly.pdbx_strand_id
1 'polypeptide(L)' 'MMTIRTVSIIGLGALGILFGRHLSKRMPTERLRIIADRDRIRRYEQEQIYCNGEPCQFYLV' A
#
# COMPACT_ATOMS: atom_id res chain seq x y z
N MET A 1 2.48 20.24 17.84
CA MET A 1 1.71 19.63 16.74
C MET A 1 1.95 18.12 16.75
N MET A 2 0.93 17.30 16.54
CA MET A 2 1.06 15.83 16.51
C MET A 2 1.48 15.38 15.10
N THR A 3 2.56 14.60 15.00
CA THR A 3 3.05 14.06 13.71
C THR A 3 2.56 12.62 13.55
N ILE A 4 1.93 12.33 12.41
CA ILE A 4 1.56 10.97 12.03
C ILE A 4 2.84 10.22 11.61
N ARG A 5 3.21 9.18 12.38
CA ARG A 5 4.43 8.40 12.15
C ARG A 5 4.22 7.13 11.35
N THR A 6 3.00 6.58 11.33
CA THR A 6 2.69 5.30 10.68
C THR A 6 1.25 5.31 10.21
N VAL A 7 1.01 4.76 9.03
CA VAL A 7 -0.32 4.63 8.43
C VAL A 7 -0.52 3.18 8.02
N SER A 8 -1.71 2.64 8.28
CA SER A 8 -2.15 1.34 7.77
C SER A 8 -3.42 1.54 6.94
N ILE A 9 -3.45 0.95 5.75
CA ILE A 9 -4.60 0.93 4.86
C ILE A 9 -5.12 -0.50 4.84
N ILE A 10 -6.40 -0.69 5.18
CA ILE A 10 -7.04 -2.00 5.14
C ILE A 10 -7.64 -2.20 3.75
N GLY A 11 -7.08 -3.17 3.02
CA GLY A 11 -7.47 -3.49 1.66
C GLY A 11 -6.84 -2.58 0.61
N LEU A 12 -6.57 -3.16 -0.56
CA LEU A 12 -5.91 -2.51 -1.68
C LEU A 12 -6.80 -2.54 -2.94
N GLY A 13 -7.95 -1.86 -2.86
CA GLY A 13 -8.78 -1.53 -4.02
C GLY A 13 -8.30 -0.23 -4.69
N ALA A 14 -9.07 0.33 -5.61
CA ALA A 14 -8.69 1.54 -6.36
C ALA A 14 -8.26 2.71 -5.44
N LEU A 15 -9.04 3.01 -4.40
CA LEU A 15 -8.70 4.07 -3.43
C LEU A 15 -7.48 3.72 -2.57
N GLY A 16 -7.35 2.44 -2.18
CA GLY A 16 -6.19 1.97 -1.42
C GLY A 16 -4.88 2.15 -2.21
N ILE A 17 -4.91 1.85 -3.51
CA ILE A 17 -3.78 2.07 -4.41
C ILE A 17 -3.50 3.57 -4.58
N LEU A 18 -4.52 4.38 -4.80
CA LEU A 18 -4.39 5.83 -4.97
C LEU A 18 -3.70 6.47 -3.75
N PHE A 19 -4.23 6.23 -2.54
CA PHE A 19 -3.66 6.78 -1.33
C PHE A 19 -2.35 6.12 -0.94
N GLY A 20 -2.22 4.81 -1.13
CA GLY A 20 -0.97 4.08 -0.91
C GLY A 20 0.17 4.67 -1.73
N ARG A 21 -0.03 4.89 -3.03
CA ARG A 21 0.97 5.53 -3.90
C ARG A 21 1.25 6.98 -3.52
N HIS A 22 0.21 7.73 -3.12
CA HIS A 22 0.41 9.11 -2.68
C HIS A 22 1.27 9.18 -1.41
N LEU A 23 1.04 8.28 -0.46
CA LEU A 23 1.75 8.23 0.82
C LEU A 23 3.14 7.60 0.71
N SER A 24 3.34 6.61 -0.15
CA SER A 24 4.65 5.98 -0.36
C SER A 24 5.70 6.97 -0.87
N LYS A 25 5.29 8.01 -1.59
CA LYS A 25 6.17 9.11 -2.03
C LYS A 25 6.61 10.04 -0.90
N ARG A 26 6.00 9.95 0.29
CA ARG A 26 6.19 10.90 1.41
C ARG A 26 6.58 10.19 2.72
N MET A 27 6.58 8.87 2.74
CA MET A 27 6.79 8.06 3.92
C MET A 27 7.71 6.88 3.59
N PRO A 28 8.58 6.46 4.54
CA PRO A 28 9.32 5.20 4.40
C PRO A 28 8.37 4.01 4.25
N THR A 29 8.76 3.03 3.44
CA THR A 29 7.96 1.85 3.10
C THR A 29 7.47 1.09 4.33
N GLU A 30 8.28 0.96 5.38
CA GLU A 30 7.95 0.21 6.60
C GLU A 30 6.86 0.90 7.45
N ARG A 31 6.61 2.19 7.20
CA ARG A 31 5.64 3.04 7.91
C ARG A 31 4.32 3.18 7.16
N LEU A 32 4.21 2.67 5.93
CA LEU A 32 2.96 2.56 5.18
C LEU A 32 2.64 1.08 4.95
N ARG A 33 1.63 0.59 5.67
CA ARG A 33 1.25 -0.83 5.67
C ARG A 33 -0.05 -1.04 4.93
N ILE A 34 -0.11 -2.11 4.14
CA ILE A 34 -1.34 -2.57 3.51
C ILE A 34 -1.75 -3.86 4.22
N ILE A 35 -2.88 -3.82 4.92
CA ILE A 35 -3.42 -4.96 5.64
C ILE A 35 -4.39 -5.69 4.71
N ALA A 36 -4.15 -6.97 4.46
CA ALA A 36 -5.06 -7.82 3.69
C ALA A 36 -4.96 -9.28 4.15
N ASP A 37 -5.97 -10.09 3.84
CA ASP A 37 -5.88 -11.53 4.07
C ASP A 37 -4.82 -12.18 3.16
N ARG A 38 -4.43 -13.41 3.50
CA ARG A 38 -3.34 -14.13 2.84
C ARG A 38 -3.59 -14.37 1.35
N ASP A 39 -4.83 -14.61 0.94
CA ASP A 39 -5.16 -14.91 -0.45
C ASP A 39 -5.05 -13.63 -1.30
N ARG A 40 -5.47 -12.50 -0.74
CA ARG A 40 -5.25 -11.19 -1.36
C ARG A 40 -3.77 -10.83 -1.46
N ILE A 41 -2.97 -11.07 -0.41
CA ILE A 41 -1.52 -10.81 -0.41
C ILE A 41 -0.84 -11.61 -1.52
N ARG A 42 -1.10 -12.93 -1.59
CA ARG A 42 -0.54 -13.78 -2.64
C ARG A 42 -0.85 -13.26 -4.05
N ARG A 43 -2.10 -12.86 -4.27
CA ARG A 43 -2.51 -12.27 -5.54
C ARG A 43 -1.76 -10.98 -5.86
N TYR A 44 -1.58 -10.09 -4.89
CA TYR A 44 -0.83 -8.84 -5.08
C TYR A 44 0.65 -9.07 -5.40
N GLU A 45 1.26 -10.10 -4.82
CA GLU A 45 2.64 -10.49 -5.11
C GLU A 45 2.80 -11.12 -6.50
N GLN A 46 1.81 -11.91 -6.94
CA GLN A 46 1.83 -12.58 -8.24
C GLN A 46 1.50 -11.66 -9.42
N GLU A 47 0.45 -10.85 -9.29
CA GLU A 47 -0.07 -10.01 -10.38
C GLU A 47 0.66 -8.65 -10.48
N GLN A 48 1.46 -8.31 -9.46
CA GLN A 48 1.96 -6.96 -9.19
C GLN A 48 0.83 -5.93 -9.03
N ILE A 49 1.16 -4.79 -8.42
CA ILE A 49 0.18 -3.72 -8.20
C ILE A 49 0.57 -2.54 -9.08
N TYR A 50 -0.41 -1.96 -9.76
CA TYR A 50 -0.20 -0.81 -10.64
C TYR A 50 -1.11 0.35 -10.27
N CYS A 51 -0.60 1.57 -10.46
CA CYS A 51 -1.40 2.78 -10.46
C CYS A 51 -1.12 3.53 -11.75
N ASN A 52 -2.13 3.68 -12.60
CA ASN A 52 -2.02 4.33 -13.92
C ASN A 52 -0.88 3.73 -14.77
N GLY A 53 -0.74 2.40 -14.78
CA GLY A 53 0.29 1.69 -15.54
C GLY A 53 1.68 1.64 -14.89
N GLU A 54 1.89 2.37 -13.79
CA GLU A 54 3.17 2.34 -13.08
C GLU A 54 3.14 1.33 -11.92
N PRO A 55 4.18 0.47 -11.79
CA PRO A 55 4.25 -0.49 -10.70
C PRO A 55 4.36 0.21 -9.34
N CYS A 56 3.68 -0.33 -8.35
CA CYS A 56 3.65 0.15 -6.98
C CYS A 56 4.07 -0.99 -6.04
N GLN A 57 5.08 -0.74 -5.22
CA GLN A 57 5.50 -1.67 -4.19
C GLN A 57 5.01 -1.17 -2.83
N PHE A 58 4.37 -2.06 -2.07
CA PHE A 58 3.87 -1.76 -0.73
C PHE A 58 4.33 -2.84 0.25
N TYR A 59 4.41 -2.46 1.52
CA TYR A 59 4.63 -3.41 2.60
C TYR A 59 3.29 -4.04 2.99
N LEU A 60 3.14 -5.32 2.65
CA LEU A 60 1.92 -6.10 2.91
C LEU A 60 2.01 -6.77 4.29
N VAL A 61 0.91 -6.71 5.06
CA VAL A 61 0.77 -7.28 6.41
C VAL A 61 -0.47 -8.15 6.49
#